data_AF-A0A1Q3AMX7-F1
#
_entry.id   AF-A0A1Q3AMX7-F1
#
_cell.length_a   1.000
_cell.length_b   1.000
_cell.length_c   1.000
_cell.angle_alpha   90.00
_cell.angle_beta   90.00
_cell.angle_gamma   90.00
#
_symmetry.space_group_name_H-M   'P 1'
#
loop_
_entity.id
_entity.type
_entity.pdbx_description
1 polymer ?
#
loop_
_entity_poly.entity_id
_entity_poly.type
_entity_poly.pdbx_seq_one_letter_code
_entity_poly.pdbx_strand_id
1 'polypeptide(L)'
;MGWLEYLCLSHTIYPRLVKLFYANLENSTTCVANSFILGNQISITPELIAETLGIPNSGITHFNDIVKSEAIGICLDRPDFNPIMTVTSSHLPIATRILHLLVTNTLLPREGSHTLSSKRDLKFVTCIKNGTLVNLPYLVINHMLSRSQYIPYLMLISRILVSLNLDISDDDHKVKPNHKQLINKFGLRSCNIKFKDGVWVKQLVERREPAREPAMRAGGDGDEEEEEDDAQQFEMRPNVVASSSSGSRPTLESLHARMDLAQADIEYLRGRVDQIYEGQAILIQMFQNAFPQNPPPGSS
;
A
#
# COMPACT_ATOMS: atom_id res chain seq x y z
N MET A 1 -0.36 20.34 1.46
CA MET A 1 -0.47 18.98 2.02
C MET A 1 0.87 18.39 2.39
N GLY A 2 1.90 18.40 1.52
CA GLY A 2 3.25 17.94 1.89
C GLY A 2 3.45 16.41 1.87
N TRP A 3 2.48 15.64 1.39
CA TRP A 3 2.52 14.17 1.48
C TRP A 3 3.30 13.47 0.36
N LEU A 4 3.93 14.21 -0.56
CA LEU A 4 4.59 13.60 -1.72
C LEU A 4 5.69 12.62 -1.30
N GLU A 5 6.52 13.01 -0.34
CA GLU A 5 7.57 12.14 0.20
C GLU A 5 6.99 10.88 0.86
N TYR A 6 5.85 11.00 1.55
CA TYR A 6 5.13 9.87 2.12
C TYR A 6 4.60 8.91 1.04
N LEU A 7 4.02 9.45 -0.04
CA LEU A 7 3.49 8.66 -1.16
C LEU A 7 4.59 7.96 -1.97
N CYS A 8 5.80 8.51 -1.95
CA CYS A 8 6.96 7.99 -2.67
C CYS A 8 7.88 7.13 -1.79
N LEU A 9 7.49 6.80 -0.55
CA LEU A 9 8.35 6.02 0.36
C LEU A 9 8.70 4.66 -0.24
N SER A 10 9.99 4.31 -0.13
CA SER A 10 10.53 2.99 -0.48
C SER A 10 11.30 2.37 0.70
N HIS A 11 10.72 2.46 1.90
CA HIS A 11 11.38 2.00 3.13
C HIS A 11 11.28 0.48 3.30
N THR A 12 12.32 -0.11 3.89
CA THR A 12 12.36 -1.50 4.33
C THR A 12 11.21 -1.80 5.28
N ILE A 13 10.53 -2.93 5.09
CA ILE A 13 9.50 -3.42 5.99
C ILE A 13 10.12 -4.47 6.93
N TYR A 14 9.74 -4.42 8.20
CA TYR A 14 10.04 -5.42 9.22
C TYR A 14 8.75 -6.20 9.57
N PRO A 15 8.36 -7.20 8.77
CA PRO A 15 7.05 -7.83 8.92
C PRO A 15 6.87 -8.49 10.28
N ARG A 16 7.94 -9.04 10.87
CA ARG A 16 7.91 -9.64 12.21
C ARG A 16 7.55 -8.59 13.26
N LEU A 17 8.25 -7.45 13.27
CA LEU A 17 7.98 -6.37 14.20
C LEU A 17 6.60 -5.73 14.00
N VAL A 18 6.18 -5.54 12.75
CA VAL A 18 4.84 -5.01 12.46
C VAL A 18 3.75 -5.97 12.94
N LYS A 19 3.93 -7.29 12.75
CA LYS A 19 3.00 -8.29 13.29
C LYS A 19 2.97 -8.25 14.82
N LEU A 20 4.11 -8.15 15.49
CA LEU A 20 4.19 -8.00 16.95
C LEU A 20 3.49 -6.72 17.42
N PHE A 21 3.70 -5.60 16.71
CA PHE A 21 3.02 -4.34 17.00
C PHE A 21 1.49 -4.52 17.01
N TYR A 22 0.94 -5.15 15.98
CA TYR A 22 -0.51 -5.34 15.88
C TYR A 22 -1.05 -6.42 16.82
N ALA A 23 -0.28 -7.48 17.09
CA ALA A 23 -0.64 -8.52 18.04
C ALA A 23 -0.77 -7.98 19.47
N ASN A 24 0.06 -6.99 19.82
CA ASN A 24 0.08 -6.35 21.13
C ASN A 24 -0.56 -4.95 21.15
N LEU A 25 -1.31 -4.58 20.09
CA LEU A 25 -1.94 -3.27 20.00
C LEU A 25 -3.04 -3.16 21.06
N GLU A 26 -2.93 -2.17 21.94
CA GLU A 26 -3.90 -1.92 22.99
C GLU A 26 -5.19 -1.29 22.44
N ASN A 27 -6.31 -1.66 23.03
CA ASN A 27 -7.57 -0.94 22.81
C ASN A 27 -7.43 0.47 23.38
N SER A 28 -7.64 1.48 22.53
CA SER A 28 -7.52 2.88 22.92
C SER A 28 -8.82 3.63 22.63
N THR A 29 -9.23 4.48 23.57
CA THR A 29 -10.31 5.46 23.38
C THR A 29 -9.77 6.82 22.97
N THR A 30 -8.45 6.99 22.96
CA THR A 30 -7.73 8.21 22.56
C THR A 30 -7.06 8.00 21.21
N CYS A 31 -6.65 9.09 20.53
CA CYS A 31 -5.95 8.99 19.25
C CYS A 31 -4.45 8.70 19.47
N VAL A 32 -4.16 7.57 20.11
CA VAL A 32 -2.81 7.08 20.38
C VAL A 32 -2.82 5.57 20.21
N ALA A 33 -1.87 5.04 19.45
CA ALA A 33 -1.69 3.60 19.26
C ALA A 33 -0.54 3.09 20.14
N ASN A 34 -0.90 2.45 21.25
CA ASN A 34 0.04 1.85 22.19
C ASN A 34 0.23 0.36 21.88
N SER A 35 1.47 -0.11 21.97
CA SER A 35 1.84 -1.50 21.76
C SER A 35 3.10 -1.86 22.53
N PHE A 36 3.44 -3.14 22.54
CA PHE A 36 4.64 -3.66 23.17
C PHE A 36 5.44 -4.53 22.18
N ILE A 37 6.70 -4.18 21.93
CA ILE A 37 7.58 -4.86 20.97
C ILE A 37 8.94 -5.11 21.61
N LEU A 38 9.37 -6.38 21.66
CA LEU A 38 10.69 -6.79 22.13
C LEU A 38 11.09 -6.15 23.49
N GLY A 39 10.18 -6.11 24.46
CA GLY A 39 10.46 -5.52 25.77
C GLY A 39 10.23 -4.01 25.88
N ASN A 40 9.91 -3.33 24.77
CA ASN A 40 9.75 -1.88 24.69
C ASN A 40 8.29 -1.48 24.54
N GLN A 41 7.84 -0.52 25.35
CA GLN A 41 6.54 0.12 25.16
C GLN A 41 6.64 1.15 24.02
N ILE A 42 5.80 0.98 23.00
CA ILE A 42 5.74 1.83 21.83
C ILE A 42 4.45 2.63 21.88
N SER A 43 4.54 3.95 21.72
CA SER A 43 3.39 4.83 21.62
C SER A 43 3.48 5.63 20.33
N ILE A 44 2.56 5.37 19.39
CA ILE A 44 2.48 6.11 18.13
C ILE A 44 1.43 7.20 18.27
N THR A 45 1.88 8.46 18.28
CA THR A 45 1.05 9.67 18.33
C THR A 45 1.00 10.39 16.98
N PRO A 46 0.02 11.27 16.73
CA PRO A 46 -0.03 12.08 15.51
C PRO A 46 1.26 12.90 15.32
N GLU A 47 1.84 13.40 16.41
CA GLU A 47 3.09 14.16 16.42
C GLU A 47 4.26 13.30 15.93
N LEU A 48 4.38 12.07 16.43
CA LEU A 48 5.44 11.15 16.01
C LEU A 48 5.35 10.81 14.52
N ILE A 49 4.13 10.58 14.01
CA ILE A 49 3.92 10.34 12.56
C ILE A 49 4.30 11.58 11.76
N ALA A 50 3.87 12.76 12.21
CA ALA A 50 4.16 14.03 11.53
C ALA A 50 5.66 14.29 11.44
N GLU A 51 6.39 14.10 12.54
CA GLU A 51 7.84 14.22 12.61
C GLU A 51 8.54 13.19 11.71
N THR A 52 8.14 11.91 11.81
CA THR A 52 8.73 10.82 11.02
C THR A 52 8.56 11.04 9.52
N LEU A 53 7.44 11.64 9.10
CA LEU A 53 7.10 11.84 7.70
C LEU A 53 7.40 13.24 7.17
N GLY A 54 7.72 14.21 8.02
CA GLY A 54 7.87 15.62 7.62
C GLY A 54 6.57 16.26 7.11
N ILE A 55 5.41 15.86 7.64
CA ILE A 55 4.09 16.33 7.18
C ILE A 55 3.36 17.16 8.26
N PRO A 56 2.41 18.04 7.88
CA PRO A 56 1.63 18.80 8.86
C PRO A 56 0.74 17.91 9.75
N ASN A 57 0.72 18.19 11.05
CA ASN A 57 -0.22 17.65 12.03
C ASN A 57 -1.40 18.62 12.27
N SER A 58 -2.04 19.07 11.20
CA SER A 58 -3.10 20.10 11.26
C SER A 58 -4.14 19.89 10.16
N GLY A 59 -5.33 20.44 10.36
CA GLY A 59 -6.45 20.33 9.41
C GLY A 59 -7.61 19.52 9.98
N ILE A 60 -8.58 19.19 9.15
CA ILE A 60 -9.76 18.43 9.58
C ILE A 60 -9.40 16.99 9.95
N THR A 61 -10.04 16.47 10.99
CA THR A 61 -9.82 15.13 11.56
C THR A 61 -10.96 14.15 11.28
N HIS A 62 -12.08 14.66 10.76
CA HIS A 62 -13.24 13.89 10.33
C HIS A 62 -13.87 14.53 9.09
N PHE A 63 -14.72 13.77 8.40
CA PHE A 63 -15.36 14.24 7.17
C PHE A 63 -16.87 14.49 7.34
N ASN A 64 -17.36 14.68 8.56
CA ASN A 64 -18.79 14.78 8.83
C ASN A 64 -19.45 15.95 8.10
N ASP A 65 -18.77 17.09 8.06
CA ASP A 65 -19.27 18.35 7.46
C ASP A 65 -19.32 18.32 5.92
N ILE A 66 -18.64 17.36 5.30
CA ILE A 66 -18.65 17.20 3.85
C ILE A 66 -19.95 16.50 3.44
N VAL A 67 -20.80 17.15 2.66
CA VAL A 67 -22.04 16.53 2.21
C VAL A 67 -21.74 15.41 1.21
N LYS A 68 -22.39 14.24 1.34
CA LYS A 68 -22.12 13.08 0.48
C LYS A 68 -22.35 13.41 -1.01
N SER A 69 -23.45 14.07 -1.33
CA SER A 69 -23.81 14.40 -2.71
C SER A 69 -22.81 15.37 -3.32
N GLU A 70 -22.39 16.38 -2.57
CA GLU A 70 -21.35 17.33 -2.98
C GLU A 70 -20.02 16.62 -3.27
N ALA A 71 -19.58 15.75 -2.37
CA ALA A 71 -18.35 14.96 -2.57
C ALA A 71 -18.41 14.10 -3.85
N ILE A 72 -19.56 13.49 -4.14
CA ILE A 72 -19.76 12.71 -5.37
C ILE A 72 -19.68 13.63 -6.59
N GLY A 73 -20.38 14.77 -6.58
CA GLY A 73 -20.39 15.71 -7.70
C GLY A 73 -18.99 16.22 -8.04
N ILE A 74 -18.21 16.57 -7.01
CA ILE A 74 -16.80 17.00 -7.15
C ILE A 74 -15.93 15.85 -7.65
N CYS A 75 -16.11 14.63 -7.15
CA CYS A 75 -15.34 13.49 -7.62
C CYS A 75 -15.64 13.15 -9.09
N LEU A 76 -16.88 13.29 -9.53
CA LEU A 76 -17.31 13.02 -10.91
C LEU A 76 -17.00 14.15 -11.90
N ASP A 77 -16.58 15.33 -11.42
CA ASP A 77 -16.52 16.57 -12.20
C ASP A 77 -17.88 16.90 -12.86
N ARG A 78 -18.98 16.53 -12.20
CA ARG A 78 -20.36 16.69 -12.70
C ARG A 78 -21.33 16.98 -11.54
N PRO A 79 -21.88 18.20 -11.44
CA PRO A 79 -22.83 18.54 -10.37
C PRO A 79 -24.22 17.91 -10.58
N ASP A 80 -24.57 17.52 -11.80
CA ASP A 80 -25.88 17.06 -12.26
C ASP A 80 -26.02 15.51 -12.28
N PHE A 81 -25.36 14.82 -11.35
CA PHE A 81 -25.39 13.37 -11.28
C PHE A 81 -26.66 12.83 -10.60
N ASN A 82 -27.06 11.60 -10.93
CA ASN A 82 -28.16 10.92 -10.24
C ASN A 82 -27.73 10.53 -8.81
N PRO A 83 -28.34 11.09 -7.75
CA PRO A 83 -27.93 10.87 -6.36
C PRO A 83 -28.15 9.43 -5.86
N ILE A 84 -28.94 8.64 -6.58
CA ILE A 84 -29.24 7.22 -6.26
C ILE A 84 -28.16 6.29 -6.83
N MET A 85 -27.35 6.76 -7.78
CA MET A 85 -26.35 5.93 -8.46
C MET A 85 -25.20 5.52 -7.52
N THR A 86 -24.82 4.24 -7.59
CA THR A 86 -23.59 3.74 -6.95
C THR A 86 -22.37 4.18 -7.76
N VAL A 87 -21.53 5.01 -7.15
CA VAL A 87 -20.28 5.48 -7.77
C VAL A 87 -19.22 4.38 -7.67
N THR A 88 -18.80 3.89 -8.83
CA THR A 88 -17.62 3.02 -8.96
C THR A 88 -16.45 3.81 -9.53
N SER A 89 -15.24 3.29 -9.32
CA SER A 89 -14.01 3.89 -9.83
C SER A 89 -14.06 4.15 -11.35
N SER A 90 -14.77 3.32 -12.13
CA SER A 90 -14.89 3.44 -13.59
C SER A 90 -15.67 4.68 -14.06
N HIS A 91 -16.50 5.27 -13.18
CA HIS A 91 -17.21 6.53 -13.40
C HIS A 91 -16.32 7.75 -13.15
N LEU A 92 -15.32 7.62 -12.28
CA LEU A 92 -14.43 8.72 -11.93
C LEU A 92 -13.56 9.13 -13.12
N PRO A 93 -13.34 10.44 -13.36
CA PRO A 93 -12.28 10.93 -14.23
C PRO A 93 -10.92 10.33 -13.87
N ILE A 94 -10.01 10.25 -14.83
CA ILE A 94 -8.73 9.54 -14.64
C ILE A 94 -7.94 10.10 -13.45
N ALA A 95 -7.84 11.43 -13.35
CA ALA A 95 -7.18 12.09 -12.22
C ALA A 95 -7.83 11.75 -10.87
N THR A 96 -9.16 11.87 -10.76
CA THR A 96 -9.89 11.50 -9.54
C THR A 96 -9.70 10.01 -9.20
N ARG A 97 -9.67 9.14 -10.22
CA ARG A 97 -9.46 7.70 -10.02
C ARG A 97 -8.08 7.39 -9.46
N ILE A 98 -7.05 8.11 -9.90
CA ILE A 98 -5.69 7.99 -9.37
C ILE A 98 -5.64 8.47 -7.92
N LEU A 99 -6.25 9.62 -7.61
CA LEU A 99 -6.37 10.10 -6.22
C LEU A 99 -7.08 9.07 -5.33
N HIS A 100 -8.18 8.49 -5.82
CA HIS A 100 -8.89 7.44 -5.10
C HIS A 100 -8.01 6.20 -4.85
N LEU A 101 -7.17 5.82 -5.81
CA LEU A 101 -6.20 4.74 -5.62
C LEU A 101 -5.16 5.10 -4.55
N LEU A 102 -4.61 6.31 -4.57
CA LEU A 102 -3.65 6.79 -3.56
C LEU A 102 -4.27 6.77 -2.16
N VAL A 103 -5.52 7.25 -2.06
CA VAL A 103 -6.27 7.23 -0.81
C VAL A 103 -6.42 5.78 -0.33
N THR A 104 -6.90 4.87 -1.17
CA THR A 104 -7.29 3.51 -0.74
C THR A 104 -6.14 2.50 -0.65
N ASN A 105 -4.96 2.79 -1.21
CA ASN A 105 -3.78 1.92 -1.12
C ASN A 105 -2.75 2.43 -0.10
N THR A 106 -2.65 3.74 0.11
CA THR A 106 -1.52 4.33 0.85
C THR A 106 -1.97 5.20 2.03
N LEU A 107 -2.94 6.09 1.84
CA LEU A 107 -3.35 7.03 2.89
C LEU A 107 -4.30 6.40 3.92
N LEU A 108 -5.25 5.59 3.44
CA LEU A 108 -6.21 4.79 4.21
C LEU A 108 -6.31 3.39 3.56
N PRO A 109 -5.26 2.54 3.69
CA PRO A 109 -5.19 1.25 3.03
C PRO A 109 -6.36 0.35 3.41
N ARG A 110 -7.07 -0.18 2.42
CA ARG A 110 -8.15 -1.15 2.65
C ARG A 110 -7.85 -2.49 1.98
N GLU A 111 -8.41 -3.55 2.53
CA GLU A 111 -8.40 -4.86 1.88
C GLU A 111 -9.55 -5.00 0.86
N GLY A 112 -9.32 -5.81 -0.17
CA GLY A 112 -10.33 -6.16 -1.17
C GLY A 112 -10.36 -5.23 -2.38
N SER A 113 -11.49 -5.23 -3.09
CA SER A 113 -11.61 -4.51 -4.36
C SER A 113 -11.49 -3.00 -4.18
N HIS A 114 -10.84 -2.30 -5.12
CA HIS A 114 -10.81 -0.82 -5.22
C HIS A 114 -11.89 -0.25 -6.16
N THR A 115 -12.79 -1.10 -6.67
CA THR A 115 -13.81 -0.69 -7.65
C THR A 115 -14.95 0.12 -7.03
N LEU A 116 -15.38 -0.19 -5.81
CA LEU A 116 -16.45 0.53 -5.13
C LEU A 116 -15.88 1.66 -4.28
N SER A 117 -16.29 2.90 -4.52
CA SER A 117 -15.79 4.04 -3.74
C SER A 117 -16.60 4.21 -2.45
N SER A 118 -15.95 4.14 -1.28
CA SER A 118 -16.66 4.34 -0.02
C SER A 118 -17.01 5.83 0.17
N LYS A 119 -18.03 6.12 0.99
CA LYS A 119 -18.37 7.51 1.36
C LYS A 119 -17.16 8.24 1.96
N ARG A 120 -16.34 7.53 2.73
CA ARG A 120 -15.12 8.10 3.35
C ARG A 120 -14.08 8.42 2.28
N ASP A 121 -13.86 7.51 1.34
CA ASP A 121 -12.84 7.66 0.29
C ASP A 121 -13.17 8.85 -0.61
N LEU A 122 -14.43 8.98 -1.05
CA LEU A 122 -14.86 10.10 -1.89
C LEU A 122 -14.75 11.45 -1.17
N LYS A 123 -15.09 11.49 0.12
CA LYS A 123 -14.91 12.70 0.93
C LYS A 123 -13.44 13.08 1.07
N PHE A 124 -12.57 12.09 1.29
CA PHE A 124 -11.12 12.32 1.33
C PHE A 124 -10.62 12.87 -0.01
N VAL A 125 -10.96 12.24 -1.13
CA VAL A 125 -10.58 12.71 -2.47
C VAL A 125 -11.09 14.13 -2.72
N THR A 126 -12.30 14.46 -2.25
CA THR A 126 -12.87 15.81 -2.33
C THR A 126 -12.02 16.83 -1.57
N CYS A 127 -11.54 16.51 -0.36
CA CYS A 127 -10.61 17.39 0.37
C CYS A 127 -9.33 17.66 -0.43
N ILE A 128 -8.77 16.63 -1.08
CA ILE A 128 -7.57 16.78 -1.91
C ILE A 128 -7.85 17.71 -3.09
N LYS A 129 -8.97 17.51 -3.80
CA LYS A 129 -9.37 18.33 -4.96
C LYS A 129 -9.61 19.79 -4.58
N ASN A 130 -10.21 20.04 -3.42
CA ASN A 130 -10.52 21.39 -2.94
C ASN A 130 -9.37 22.06 -2.18
N GLY A 131 -8.26 21.36 -1.95
CA GLY A 131 -7.15 21.86 -1.13
C GLY A 131 -7.46 21.98 0.37
N THR A 132 -8.54 21.37 0.85
CA THR A 132 -8.91 21.37 2.28
C THR A 132 -7.89 20.60 3.10
N LEU A 133 -7.14 21.28 3.98
CA LEU A 133 -6.11 20.65 4.82
C LEU A 133 -6.71 19.52 5.68
N VAL A 134 -6.10 18.34 5.60
CA VAL A 134 -6.48 17.13 6.34
C VAL A 134 -5.36 16.75 7.30
N ASN A 135 -5.70 16.45 8.55
CA ASN A 135 -4.74 15.90 9.51
C ASN A 135 -4.54 14.39 9.23
N LEU A 136 -3.64 14.08 8.29
CA LEU A 136 -3.32 12.70 7.92
C LEU A 136 -2.76 11.87 9.10
N PRO A 137 -1.82 12.38 9.93
CA PRO A 137 -1.36 11.65 11.12
C PRO A 137 -2.51 11.15 12.03
N TYR A 138 -3.47 12.02 12.33
CA TYR A 138 -4.64 11.67 13.13
C TYR A 138 -5.50 10.59 12.47
N LEU A 139 -5.75 10.71 11.16
CA LEU A 139 -6.52 9.72 10.42
C LEU A 139 -5.84 8.35 10.35
N VAL A 140 -4.51 8.32 10.21
CA VAL A 140 -3.73 7.09 10.18
C VAL A 140 -3.86 6.32 11.49
N ILE A 141 -3.74 6.98 12.64
CA ILE A 141 -3.87 6.31 13.96
C ILE A 141 -5.28 5.75 14.16
N ASN A 142 -6.31 6.56 13.90
CA ASN A 142 -7.69 6.06 13.99
C ASN A 142 -7.95 4.88 13.05
N HIS A 143 -7.30 4.86 11.89
CA HIS A 143 -7.36 3.73 10.98
C HIS A 143 -6.59 2.51 11.51
N MET A 144 -5.40 2.69 12.10
CA MET A 144 -4.65 1.60 12.76
C MET A 144 -5.50 0.93 13.85
N LEU A 145 -6.13 1.74 14.70
CA LEU A 145 -6.95 1.25 15.83
C LEU A 145 -8.25 0.58 15.37
N SER A 146 -8.90 1.09 14.32
CA SER A 146 -10.18 0.54 13.83
C SER A 146 -10.06 -0.61 12.81
N ARG A 147 -8.88 -0.78 12.21
CA ARG A 147 -8.63 -1.76 11.13
C ARG A 147 -7.39 -2.62 11.42
N SER A 148 -7.07 -2.83 12.70
CA SER A 148 -5.88 -3.55 13.16
C SER A 148 -5.78 -4.98 12.62
N GLN A 149 -6.92 -5.65 12.40
CA GLN A 149 -6.96 -7.01 11.86
C GLN A 149 -6.37 -7.14 10.45
N TYR A 150 -6.26 -6.03 9.72
CA TYR A 150 -5.71 -6.00 8.36
C TYR A 150 -4.25 -5.54 8.31
N ILE A 151 -3.64 -5.28 9.47
CA ILE A 151 -2.22 -4.88 9.61
C ILE A 151 -1.87 -3.75 8.61
N PRO A 152 -2.58 -2.61 8.60
CA PRO A 152 -2.29 -1.53 7.65
C PRO A 152 -0.92 -0.88 7.93
N TYR A 153 -0.46 -0.02 7.01
CA TYR A 153 0.70 0.88 7.25
C TYR A 153 2.05 0.21 7.59
N LEU A 154 2.31 -1.00 7.06
CA LEU A 154 3.53 -1.76 7.38
C LEU A 154 4.82 -0.94 7.20
N MET A 155 4.90 -0.15 6.12
CA MET A 155 6.06 0.70 5.82
C MET A 155 6.21 1.85 6.83
N LEU A 156 5.11 2.51 7.18
CA LEU A 156 5.13 3.61 8.14
C LEU A 156 5.56 3.12 9.52
N ILE A 157 4.97 2.02 9.99
CA ILE A 157 5.32 1.44 11.29
C ILE A 157 6.80 1.04 11.28
N SER A 158 7.27 0.36 10.25
CA SER A 158 8.68 -0.01 10.10
C SER A 158 9.61 1.21 10.18
N ARG A 159 9.23 2.33 9.54
CA ARG A 159 10.00 3.59 9.60
C ARG A 159 10.01 4.20 11.00
N ILE A 160 8.86 4.19 11.69
CA ILE A 160 8.75 4.68 13.08
C ILE A 160 9.61 3.83 14.03
N LEU A 161 9.59 2.50 13.89
CA LEU A 161 10.42 1.63 14.73
C LEU A 161 11.91 1.89 14.54
N VAL A 162 12.33 2.21 13.31
CA VAL A 162 13.71 2.63 13.01
C VAL A 162 14.01 4.00 13.64
N SER A 163 13.11 4.99 13.54
CA SER A 163 13.35 6.32 14.14
C SER A 163 13.40 6.29 15.68
N LEU A 164 12.78 5.29 16.30
CA LEU A 164 12.85 5.05 17.74
C LEU A 164 14.12 4.30 18.19
N ASN A 165 15.05 3.98 17.27
CA ASN A 165 16.30 3.26 17.54
C ASN A 165 16.12 1.95 18.32
N LEU A 166 15.06 1.20 18.05
CA LEU A 166 14.92 -0.14 18.60
C LEU A 166 16.08 -1.03 18.12
N ASP A 167 16.51 -1.98 18.93
CA ASP A 167 17.50 -2.96 18.49
C ASP A 167 16.84 -3.97 17.54
N ILE A 168 16.90 -3.67 16.25
CA ILE A 168 16.35 -4.49 15.16
C ILE A 168 17.43 -5.41 14.56
N SER A 169 18.58 -5.57 15.23
CA SER A 169 19.73 -6.30 14.69
C SER A 169 19.46 -7.80 14.47
N ASP A 170 18.48 -8.38 15.18
CA ASP A 170 18.14 -9.81 15.15
C ASP A 170 16.89 -10.13 14.28
N ASP A 171 16.51 -9.23 13.37
CA ASP A 171 15.41 -9.44 12.42
C ASP A 171 15.96 -9.63 10.99
N ASP A 172 16.38 -10.87 10.70
CA ASP A 172 16.91 -11.31 9.40
C ASP A 172 15.83 -11.36 8.29
N HIS A 173 14.55 -11.13 8.61
CA HIS A 173 13.43 -11.24 7.68
C HIS A 173 12.92 -9.89 7.18
N LYS A 174 13.84 -8.99 6.82
CA LYS A 174 13.51 -7.70 6.21
C LYS A 174 12.91 -7.93 4.83
N VAL A 175 11.71 -7.43 4.60
CA VAL A 175 11.04 -7.55 3.30
C VAL A 175 10.94 -6.16 2.68
N LYS A 176 11.32 -6.03 1.42
CA LYS A 176 11.09 -4.78 0.68
C LYS A 176 9.61 -4.67 0.31
N PRO A 177 9.04 -3.46 0.24
CA PRO A 177 7.61 -3.26 -0.02
C PRO A 177 7.14 -4.03 -1.25
N ASN A 178 6.03 -4.75 -1.08
CA ASN A 178 5.44 -5.57 -2.14
C ASN A 178 4.78 -4.67 -3.19
N HIS A 179 4.78 -5.11 -4.44
CA HIS A 179 4.02 -4.55 -5.56
C HIS A 179 2.54 -4.24 -5.22
N LYS A 180 1.91 -4.97 -4.28
CA LYS A 180 0.53 -4.69 -3.84
C LYS A 180 0.36 -3.44 -2.96
N GLN A 181 1.44 -2.93 -2.36
CA GLN A 181 1.43 -1.80 -1.42
C GLN A 181 1.81 -0.47 -2.08
N LEU A 182 2.38 -0.52 -3.29
CA LEU A 182 2.70 0.64 -4.11
C LEU A 182 1.74 0.67 -5.30
N ILE A 183 1.26 1.86 -5.69
CA ILE A 183 0.52 1.99 -6.95
C ILE A 183 1.46 1.59 -8.09
N ASN A 184 1.20 0.42 -8.64
CA ASN A 184 1.99 -0.13 -9.73
C ASN A 184 1.15 -0.19 -11.01
N LYS A 185 1.79 -0.59 -12.11
CA LYS A 185 1.15 -0.77 -13.42
C LYS A 185 -0.05 -1.73 -13.38
N PHE A 186 -0.06 -2.72 -12.48
CA PHE A 186 -1.17 -3.67 -12.31
C PHE A 186 -2.38 -3.05 -11.58
N GLY A 187 -2.17 -2.26 -10.52
CA GLY A 187 -3.23 -1.52 -9.83
C GLY A 187 -3.88 -0.45 -10.71
N LEU A 188 -3.10 0.13 -11.64
CA LEU A 188 -3.65 1.02 -12.67
C LEU A 188 -4.48 0.25 -13.71
N ARG A 189 -4.00 -0.92 -14.16
CA ARG A 189 -4.75 -1.80 -15.09
C ARG A 189 -6.05 -2.30 -14.48
N SER A 190 -6.08 -2.71 -13.20
CA SER A 190 -7.31 -3.13 -12.51
C SER A 190 -8.35 -2.01 -12.37
N CYS A 191 -7.91 -0.75 -12.51
CA CYS A 191 -8.77 0.43 -12.54
C CYS A 191 -9.05 0.94 -13.97
N ASN A 192 -8.80 0.10 -14.99
CA ASN A 192 -8.98 0.44 -16.40
C ASN A 192 -8.21 1.70 -16.80
N ILE A 193 -6.98 1.87 -16.30
CA ILE A 193 -6.08 2.96 -16.67
C ILE A 193 -4.85 2.34 -17.34
N LYS A 194 -4.51 2.83 -18.53
CA LYS A 194 -3.27 2.47 -19.26
C LYS A 194 -2.50 3.72 -19.67
N PHE A 195 -1.18 3.65 -19.68
CA PHE A 195 -0.33 4.69 -20.25
C PHE A 195 -0.18 4.43 -21.76
N LYS A 196 -0.54 5.38 -22.60
CA LYS A 196 -0.41 5.29 -24.07
C LYS A 196 0.01 6.66 -24.60
N ASP A 197 1.04 6.69 -25.45
CA ASP A 197 1.48 7.90 -26.17
C ASP A 197 1.77 9.10 -25.24
N GLY A 198 2.37 8.87 -24.07
CA GLY A 198 2.68 9.91 -23.08
C GLY A 198 1.52 10.35 -22.20
N VAL A 199 0.32 9.77 -22.36
CA VAL A 199 -0.91 10.17 -21.65
C VAL A 199 -1.58 8.96 -20.99
N TRP A 200 -2.19 9.17 -19.82
CA TRP A 200 -3.01 8.16 -19.15
C TRP A 200 -4.41 8.13 -19.76
N VAL A 201 -4.82 6.98 -20.28
CA VAL A 201 -6.12 6.81 -20.96
C VAL A 201 -6.95 5.70 -20.34
N LYS A 202 -8.28 5.85 -20.44
CA LYS A 202 -9.23 4.82 -20.00
C LYS A 202 -9.08 3.60 -20.92
N GLN A 203 -8.81 2.45 -20.32
CA GLN A 203 -8.87 1.17 -21.01
C GLN A 203 -10.35 0.76 -21.12
N LEU A 204 -10.90 0.77 -22.34
CA LEU A 204 -12.15 0.06 -22.58
C LEU A 204 -11.86 -1.43 -22.41
N VAL A 205 -12.51 -2.07 -21.44
CA VAL A 205 -12.62 -3.52 -21.42
C VAL A 205 -13.61 -3.86 -22.52
N GLU A 206 -13.11 -4.37 -23.64
CA GLU A 206 -13.97 -5.04 -24.60
C GLU A 206 -14.63 -6.19 -23.85
N ARG A 207 -15.93 -6.05 -23.59
CA ARG A 207 -16.74 -7.05 -22.90
C ARG A 207 -16.65 -8.31 -23.76
N ARG A 208 -15.83 -9.30 -23.39
CA ARG A 208 -16.01 -10.65 -23.92
C ARG A 208 -17.48 -10.98 -23.66
N GLU A 209 -18.21 -11.22 -24.75
CA GLU A 209 -19.58 -11.73 -24.67
C GLU A 209 -19.57 -12.93 -23.71
N PRO A 210 -20.57 -13.05 -22.80
CA PRO A 210 -20.67 -14.25 -22.00
C PRO A 210 -20.79 -15.43 -22.97
N ALA A 211 -19.81 -16.32 -22.94
CA ALA A 211 -19.87 -17.57 -23.67
C ALA A 211 -21.16 -18.28 -23.22
N ARG A 212 -21.96 -18.71 -24.19
CA ARG A 212 -23.27 -19.35 -24.01
C ARG A 212 -23.24 -20.36 -22.86
N GLU A 213 -24.21 -20.24 -21.96
CA GLU A 213 -24.49 -21.26 -20.93
C GLU A 213 -24.67 -22.64 -21.60
N PRO A 214 -23.96 -23.68 -21.14
CA PRO A 214 -24.34 -25.04 -21.46
C PRO A 214 -25.55 -25.43 -20.61
N ALA A 215 -26.53 -26.03 -21.29
CA ALA A 215 -27.82 -26.45 -20.74
C ALA A 215 -27.71 -27.39 -19.53
N MET A 216 -28.65 -27.22 -18.60
CA MET A 216 -28.94 -28.15 -17.50
C MET A 216 -28.94 -29.61 -17.95
N ARG A 217 -28.16 -30.45 -17.24
CA ARG A 217 -28.53 -31.84 -16.99
C ARG A 217 -28.54 -32.08 -15.49
N ALA A 218 -29.69 -32.54 -15.03
CA ALA A 218 -29.94 -33.01 -13.68
C ALA A 218 -29.43 -34.45 -13.50
N GLY A 219 -28.90 -34.74 -12.32
CA GLY A 219 -28.89 -36.09 -11.73
C GLY A 219 -27.50 -36.62 -11.34
N GLY A 220 -27.35 -36.96 -10.06
CA GLY A 220 -26.42 -38.00 -9.59
C GLY A 220 -25.46 -37.58 -8.49
N ASP A 221 -25.60 -38.21 -7.33
CA ASP A 221 -24.76 -38.18 -6.13
C ASP A 221 -23.29 -38.51 -6.37
N GLY A 222 -22.44 -38.03 -5.43
CA GLY A 222 -21.13 -38.61 -5.10
C GLY A 222 -19.97 -38.19 -5.99
N ASP A 223 -19.12 -37.30 -5.48
CA ASP A 223 -17.71 -37.61 -5.17
C ASP A 223 -16.97 -36.34 -4.74
N GLU A 224 -16.24 -36.48 -3.63
CA GLU A 224 -15.25 -35.53 -3.13
C GLU A 224 -14.01 -35.62 -4.02
N GLU A 225 -13.60 -34.51 -4.62
CA GLU A 225 -12.24 -34.30 -5.15
C GLU A 225 -11.78 -32.95 -4.56
N GLU A 226 -10.97 -32.95 -3.49
CA GLU A 226 -9.50 -33.09 -3.50
C GLU A 226 -8.81 -32.11 -4.47
N GLU A 227 -8.22 -31.06 -3.90
CA GLU A 227 -7.07 -30.37 -4.49
C GLU A 227 -5.96 -30.38 -3.41
N GLU A 228 -4.95 -31.20 -3.69
CA GLU A 228 -3.65 -31.36 -3.01
C GLU A 228 -2.98 -29.99 -2.73
N ASP A 229 -2.54 -29.74 -1.50
CA ASP A 229 -1.25 -30.11 -0.88
C ASP A 229 -0.05 -29.32 -1.41
N ASP A 230 0.50 -28.50 -0.52
CA ASP A 230 1.92 -28.11 -0.48
C ASP A 230 2.29 -27.91 1.00
N ALA A 231 2.03 -28.93 1.83
CA ALA A 231 2.61 -29.07 3.15
C ALA A 231 4.04 -29.59 3.02
N GLN A 232 5.02 -28.69 3.03
CA GLN A 232 6.41 -29.11 3.18
C GLN A 232 6.63 -29.69 4.58
N GLN A 233 6.65 -31.02 4.63
CA GLN A 233 7.03 -31.82 5.79
C GLN A 233 8.51 -31.55 6.13
N PHE A 234 8.76 -31.08 7.34
CA PHE A 234 10.07 -31.15 7.97
C PHE A 234 10.32 -32.60 8.41
N GLU A 235 11.12 -33.34 7.64
CA GLU A 235 11.63 -34.63 8.07
C GLU A 235 12.75 -34.40 9.11
N MET A 236 12.46 -34.73 10.36
CA MET A 236 13.42 -34.78 11.44
C MET A 236 14.09 -36.15 11.42
N ARG A 237 15.42 -36.20 11.22
CA ARG A 237 16.23 -37.38 11.56
C ARG A 237 17.41 -37.00 12.46
N PRO A 238 17.79 -37.86 13.43
CA PRO A 238 18.56 -37.42 14.59
C PRO A 238 20.06 -37.74 14.52
N ASN A 239 20.78 -36.94 15.34
CA ASN A 239 22.05 -37.18 16.06
C ASN A 239 23.35 -37.30 15.25
N VAL A 240 24.36 -36.51 15.64
CA VAL A 240 25.54 -36.97 16.41
C VAL A 240 26.31 -35.75 16.95
N VAL A 241 26.67 -35.84 18.22
CA VAL A 241 27.61 -34.96 18.94
C VAL A 241 29.01 -35.04 18.32
N ALA A 242 29.62 -33.90 17.96
CA ALA A 242 31.08 -33.76 17.96
C ALA A 242 31.49 -32.29 18.10
N SER A 243 32.42 -32.05 19.00
CA SER A 243 32.94 -30.74 19.42
C SER A 243 33.98 -30.14 18.45
N SER A 244 34.14 -28.81 18.57
CA SER A 244 35.40 -28.03 18.46
C SER A 244 35.96 -27.60 17.07
N SER A 245 35.96 -26.26 16.90
CA SER A 245 36.99 -25.35 16.33
C SER A 245 37.81 -25.73 15.09
N SER A 246 37.81 -24.86 14.06
CA SER A 246 39.01 -24.17 13.55
C SER A 246 38.67 -23.18 12.42
N GLY A 247 39.28 -22.00 12.46
CA GLY A 247 39.21 -21.03 11.36
C GLY A 247 39.95 -21.56 10.14
N SER A 248 39.20 -21.92 9.09
CA SER A 248 39.75 -22.29 7.79
C SER A 248 39.46 -21.18 6.78
N ARG A 249 40.48 -20.80 6.02
CA ARG A 249 40.35 -19.88 4.87
C ARG A 249 39.31 -20.43 3.90
N PRO A 250 38.43 -19.59 3.33
CA PRO A 250 37.43 -20.04 2.37
C PRO A 250 38.13 -20.62 1.13
N THR A 251 37.69 -21.79 0.68
CA THR A 251 38.16 -22.42 -0.56
C THR A 251 37.81 -21.56 -1.79
N LEU A 252 38.60 -21.67 -2.86
CA LEU A 252 38.39 -20.89 -4.10
C LEU A 252 36.97 -21.08 -4.68
N GLU A 253 36.44 -22.29 -4.57
CA GLU A 253 35.08 -22.65 -5.00
C GLU A 253 34.00 -21.97 -4.13
N SER A 254 34.23 -21.89 -2.81
CA SER A 254 33.36 -21.15 -1.89
C SER A 254 33.41 -19.64 -2.13
N LEU A 255 34.54 -19.12 -2.62
CA LEU A 255 34.64 -17.73 -3.07
C LEU A 255 33.85 -17.49 -4.35
N HIS A 256 33.95 -18.38 -5.34
CA HIS A 256 33.23 -18.26 -6.60
C HIS A 256 31.71 -18.30 -6.39
N ALA A 257 31.22 -19.29 -5.63
CA ALA A 257 29.80 -19.41 -5.32
C ALA A 257 29.24 -18.16 -4.60
N ARG A 258 30.04 -17.53 -3.72
CA ARG A 258 29.65 -16.27 -3.06
C ARG A 258 29.66 -15.08 -4.02
N MET A 259 30.56 -15.05 -5.00
CA MET A 259 30.59 -14.01 -6.03
C MET A 259 29.40 -14.13 -6.98
N ASP A 260 29.04 -15.35 -7.38
CA ASP A 260 27.88 -15.61 -8.26
C ASP A 260 26.58 -15.22 -7.57
N LEU A 261 26.43 -15.57 -6.28
CA LEU A 261 25.30 -15.15 -5.47
C LEU A 261 25.22 -13.63 -5.33
N ALA A 262 26.35 -12.97 -5.03
CA ALA A 262 26.42 -11.52 -4.93
C ALA A 262 26.09 -10.82 -6.26
N GLN A 263 26.51 -11.40 -7.39
CA GLN A 263 26.22 -10.87 -8.72
C GLN A 263 24.73 -10.98 -9.06
N ALA A 264 24.10 -12.13 -8.75
CA ALA A 264 22.67 -12.33 -8.92
C ALA A 264 21.86 -11.35 -8.06
N ASP A 265 22.30 -11.10 -6.82
CA ASP A 265 21.71 -10.10 -5.94
C ASP A 265 21.86 -8.68 -6.50
N ILE A 266 23.02 -8.32 -7.06
CA ILE A 266 23.24 -6.99 -7.68
C ILE A 266 22.32 -6.77 -8.88
N GLU A 267 22.16 -7.76 -9.75
CA GLU A 267 21.30 -7.66 -10.93
C GLU A 267 19.82 -7.59 -10.55
N TYR A 268 19.42 -8.38 -9.55
CA TYR A 268 18.09 -8.31 -8.94
C TYR A 268 17.83 -6.93 -8.31
N LEU A 269 18.81 -6.37 -7.60
CA LEU A 269 18.72 -5.04 -7.01
C LEU A 269 18.59 -3.95 -8.08
N ARG A 270 19.36 -4.03 -9.17
CA ARG A 270 19.31 -3.09 -10.28
C ARG A 270 17.93 -3.05 -10.94
N GLY A 271 17.39 -4.20 -11.34
CA GLY A 271 16.06 -4.27 -11.97
C GLY A 271 14.94 -3.74 -11.06
N ARG A 272 15.11 -3.81 -9.74
CA ARG A 272 14.16 -3.26 -8.77
C ARG A 272 14.31 -1.75 -8.55
N VAL A 273 15.53 -1.24 -8.57
CA VAL A 273 15.80 0.20 -8.52
C VAL A 273 15.16 0.87 -9.74
N ASP A 274 15.29 0.28 -10.92
CA ASP A 274 14.65 0.78 -12.15
C ASP A 274 13.11 0.82 -12.03
N GLN A 275 12.49 -0.19 -11.39
CA GLN A 275 11.04 -0.21 -11.15
C GLN A 275 10.56 0.82 -10.12
N ILE A 276 11.36 1.10 -9.08
CA ILE A 276 11.03 2.14 -8.09
C ILE A 276 11.10 3.52 -8.77
N TYR A 277 12.14 3.76 -9.56
CA TYR A 277 12.25 4.97 -10.36
C TYR A 277 11.11 5.09 -11.38
N GLU A 278 10.67 3.99 -12.00
CA GLU A 278 9.52 3.99 -12.90
C GLU A 278 8.21 4.31 -12.15
N GLY A 279 7.98 3.75 -10.95
CA GLY A 279 6.81 4.05 -10.12
C GLY A 279 6.77 5.50 -9.60
N GLN A 280 7.92 6.03 -9.17
CA GLN A 280 8.07 7.43 -8.75
C GLN A 280 7.92 8.37 -9.96
N ALA A 281 8.50 8.05 -11.10
CA ALA A 281 8.33 8.80 -12.35
C ALA A 281 6.87 8.80 -12.81
N ILE A 282 6.16 7.67 -12.70
CA ILE A 282 4.72 7.57 -12.96
C ILE A 282 3.94 8.53 -12.06
N LEU A 283 4.20 8.52 -10.75
CA LEU A 283 3.51 9.41 -9.80
C LEU A 283 3.81 10.89 -10.09
N ILE A 284 5.08 11.25 -10.30
CA ILE A 284 5.51 12.62 -10.61
C ILE A 284 4.87 13.10 -11.91
N GLN A 285 4.95 12.31 -12.99
CA GLN A 285 4.37 12.64 -14.29
C GLN A 285 2.83 12.73 -14.21
N MET A 286 2.20 11.87 -13.41
CA MET A 286 0.75 11.90 -13.16
C MET A 286 0.33 13.20 -12.45
N PHE A 287 1.05 13.62 -11.41
CA PHE A 287 0.75 14.87 -10.71
C PHE A 287 0.95 16.09 -11.62
N GLN A 288 2.01 16.10 -12.42
CA GLN A 288 2.27 17.18 -13.40
C GLN A 288 1.19 17.27 -14.49
N ASN A 289 0.68 16.12 -14.97
CA ASN A 289 -0.34 16.09 -16.03
C ASN A 289 -1.77 16.33 -15.50
N ALA A 290 -2.06 15.93 -14.25
CA ALA A 290 -3.39 16.10 -13.65
C ALA A 290 -3.61 17.50 -13.05
N PHE A 291 -2.53 18.19 -12.67
CA PHE A 291 -2.54 19.54 -12.11
C PHE A 291 -1.48 20.39 -12.82
N PRO A 292 -1.76 20.85 -14.06
CA PRO A 292 -0.83 21.75 -14.74
C PRO A 292 -0.64 23.01 -13.89
N GLN A 293 0.62 23.36 -13.61
CA GLN A 293 0.95 24.61 -12.93
C GLN A 293 0.46 25.76 -13.82
N ASN A 294 -0.45 26.59 -13.32
CA ASN A 294 -0.78 27.83 -14.01
C ASN A 294 0.49 28.69 -14.08
N PRO A 295 0.78 29.33 -15.22
CA PRO A 295 1.88 30.28 -15.27
C PRO A 295 1.65 31.39 -14.23
N PRO A 296 2.72 31.91 -13.60
CA PRO A 296 2.58 32.97 -12.61
C PRO A 296 1.82 34.15 -13.20
N PRO A 297 0.92 34.80 -12.43
CA PRO A 297 0.17 35.94 -12.91
C PRO A 297 1.15 37.11 -13.08
N GLY A 298 1.58 37.37 -14.32
CA GLY A 298 2.49 38.49 -14.59
C GLY A 298 3.38 38.41 -15.82
N SER A 299 3.07 37.58 -16.83
CA SER A 299 3.77 37.62 -18.12
C SER A 299 2.80 37.95 -19.25
N SER A 300 2.38 39.21 -19.32
CA SER A 300 1.94 39.91 -20.53
C SER A 300 2.21 41.40 -20.34
#